data_AF-A0A2A7HPS4-F1
#
_entry.id   AF-A0A2A7HPS4-F1
#
_cell.length_a   1.000
_cell.length_b   1.000
_cell.length_c   1.000
_cell.angle_alpha   90.00
_cell.angle_beta   90.00
_cell.angle_gamma   90.00
#
_symmetry.space_group_name_H-M   'P 1'
#
loop_
_entity.id
_entity.type
_entity.pdbx_description
1 polymer ?
#
loop_
_entity_poly.entity_id
_entity_poly.type
_entity_poly.pdbx_seq_one_letter_code
_entity_poly.pdbx_strand_id
1 'polypeptide(L)'
;MRSSSKIVWWKCKKGHEWESKVYQRICCPYCTNRKVCIDNCLATLNPEIAEEWDSTKNGELTPYDVIQNSSERVWWKCIKGHEWATKVYRRTQGTGCPYCSKRKI
;
A
#
# COMPACT_ATOMS: atom_id res chain seq x y z
N MET A 1 14.04 33.97 3.95
CA MET A 1 14.12 33.21 5.22
C MET A 1 14.69 31.83 4.93
N ARG A 2 15.88 31.49 5.42
CA ARG A 2 16.50 30.18 5.20
C ARG A 2 15.82 29.17 6.11
N SER A 3 15.08 28.22 5.55
CA SER A 3 14.43 27.18 6.35
C SER A 3 15.49 26.28 6.99
N SER A 4 15.42 26.13 8.32
CA SER A 4 16.35 25.29 9.07
C SER A 4 16.24 23.82 8.65
N SER A 5 17.39 23.17 8.41
CA SER A 5 17.50 21.74 8.12
C SER A 5 17.35 20.86 9.36
N LYS A 6 17.05 21.43 10.54
CA LYS A 6 16.84 20.67 11.78
C LYS A 6 15.70 19.66 11.59
N ILE A 7 15.98 18.42 11.98
CA ILE A 7 15.00 17.33 12.05
C ILE A 7 14.38 17.36 13.45
N VAL A 8 13.05 17.27 13.50
CA VAL A 8 12.28 17.22 14.74
C VAL A 8 11.12 16.24 14.58
N TRP A 9 10.57 15.78 15.70
CA TRP A 9 9.40 14.92 15.76
C TRP A 9 8.11 15.74 15.63
N TRP A 10 7.17 15.21 14.85
CA TRP A 10 5.87 15.79 14.56
C TRP A 10 4.76 14.80 14.91
N LYS A 11 3.60 15.33 15.31
CA LYS A 11 2.37 14.56 15.54
C LYS A 11 1.21 15.22 14.81
N CYS A 12 0.44 14.45 14.05
CA CYS A 12 -0.76 14.98 13.36
C CYS A 12 -2.01 14.80 14.22
N LYS A 13 -3.13 15.39 13.79
CA LYS A 13 -4.43 15.26 14.49
C LYS A 13 -4.93 13.81 14.60
N LYS A 14 -4.54 12.93 13.68
CA LYS A 14 -4.85 11.49 13.73
C LYS A 14 -3.91 10.70 14.65
N GLY A 15 -2.95 11.36 15.30
CA GLY A 15 -2.01 10.72 16.22
C GLY A 15 -0.78 10.10 15.55
N HIS A 16 -0.63 10.14 14.23
CA HIS A 16 0.59 9.68 13.56
C HIS A 16 1.81 10.50 13.96
N GLU A 17 2.90 9.81 14.27
CA GLU A 17 4.17 10.42 14.68
C GLU A 17 5.23 10.20 13.61
N TRP A 18 5.99 11.24 13.26
CA TRP A 18 7.08 11.13 12.29
C TRP A 18 8.16 12.18 12.52
N GLU A 19 9.39 11.87 12.11
CA GLU A 19 10.47 12.84 12.05
C GLU A 19 10.59 13.46 10.66
N SER A 20 10.84 14.77 10.61
CA SER A 20 11.12 15.47 9.35
C SER A 20 11.78 16.83 9.60
N LYS A 21 12.35 17.40 8.54
CA LYS A 21 12.89 18.76 8.55
C LYS A 21 11.76 19.77 8.77
N VAL A 22 12.06 20.85 9.47
CA VAL A 22 11.06 21.88 9.84
C VAL A 22 10.28 22.44 8.63
N TYR A 23 10.86 22.53 7.43
CA TYR A 23 10.13 22.98 6.24
C TYR A 23 9.25 21.91 5.59
N GLN A 24 9.49 20.63 5.86
CA GLN A 24 8.72 19.50 5.32
C GLN A 24 7.59 19.04 6.27
N ARG A 25 7.44 19.71 7.42
CA ARG A 25 6.43 19.43 8.47
C ARG A 25 4.97 19.49 8.02
N ILE A 26 4.70 20.12 6.88
CA ILE A 26 3.35 20.49 6.44
C ILE A 26 2.48 19.26 6.20
N CYS A 27 3.08 18.15 5.73
CA CYS A 27 2.34 16.97 5.33
C CYS A 27 2.72 15.76 6.20
N CYS A 28 1.72 15.17 6.86
CA CYS A 28 1.88 13.88 7.51
C CYS A 28 2.10 12.78 6.43
N PRO A 29 3.21 12.03 6.46
CA PRO A 29 3.54 11.07 5.41
C PRO A 29 2.56 9.89 5.36
N TYR A 30 1.93 9.55 6.48
CA TYR A 30 0.90 8.50 6.57
C TYR A 30 -0.42 8.96 5.94
N CYS A 31 -0.92 10.14 6.34
CA CYS A 31 -2.17 10.69 5.77
C CYS A 31 -2.08 10.99 4.27
N THR A 32 -0.88 11.22 3.75
CA THR A 32 -0.63 11.48 2.32
C THR A 32 -0.23 10.22 1.54
N ASN A 33 -0.34 9.03 2.14
CA ASN A 33 -0.02 7.74 1.52
C ASN A 33 1.42 7.67 0.98
N ARG A 34 2.36 8.37 1.63
CA ARG A 34 3.81 8.25 1.37
C ARG A 34 4.47 7.20 2.26
N LYS A 35 3.86 6.93 3.42
CA LYS A 35 4.21 5.84 4.33
C LYS A 35 2.96 5.03 4.62
N VAL A 36 3.15 3.73 4.82
CA VAL A 36 2.09 2.79 5.17
C VAL A 36 1.83 2.89 6.68
N CYS A 37 0.56 2.82 7.08
CA CYS A 37 0.09 2.60 8.44
C CYS A 37 -1.17 1.75 8.40
N ILE A 38 -1.65 1.34 9.58
CA ILE A 38 -2.87 0.53 9.69
C ILE A 38 -4.09 1.21 9.04
N ASP A 39 -4.18 2.53 9.06
CA ASP A 39 -5.33 3.26 8.48
C ASP A 39 -5.35 3.27 6.94
N ASN A 40 -4.22 3.05 6.28
CA ASN A 40 -4.09 3.22 4.83
C ASN A 40 -3.55 2.00 4.08
N CYS A 41 -3.29 0.90 4.79
CA CYS A 41 -2.83 -0.33 4.18
C CYS A 41 -3.94 -1.03 3.38
N LEU A 42 -3.53 -1.92 2.48
CA LEU A 42 -4.43 -2.65 1.60
C LEU A 42 -5.42 -3.52 2.38
N ALA A 43 -4.96 -4.22 3.44
CA ALA A 43 -5.83 -5.03 4.29
C ALA A 43 -6.98 -4.23 4.90
N THR A 44 -6.71 -3.01 5.39
CA THR A 44 -7.74 -2.17 6.01
C THR A 44 -8.69 -1.55 4.99
N LEU A 45 -8.16 -1.07 3.85
CA LEU A 45 -8.98 -0.35 2.88
C LEU A 45 -9.70 -1.26 1.88
N ASN A 46 -9.17 -2.43 1.57
CA ASN A 46 -9.72 -3.36 0.59
C ASN A 46 -9.56 -4.83 1.06
N PRO A 47 -10.29 -5.27 2.10
CA PRO A 47 -10.15 -6.61 2.68
C PRO A 47 -10.41 -7.72 1.65
N GLU A 48 -11.41 -7.57 0.78
CA GLU A 48 -11.73 -8.54 -0.28
C GLU A 48 -10.57 -8.74 -1.27
N ILE A 49 -9.80 -7.69 -1.53
CA ILE A 49 -8.62 -7.78 -2.39
C ILE A 49 -7.45 -8.40 -1.63
N ALA A 50 -7.31 -8.09 -0.34
CA ALA A 50 -6.28 -8.68 0.50
C ALA A 50 -6.44 -10.21 0.64
N GLU A 51 -7.66 -10.75 0.54
CA GLU A 51 -7.90 -12.20 0.49
C GLU A 51 -7.27 -12.88 -0.74
N GLU A 52 -7.10 -12.15 -1.83
CA GLU A 52 -6.42 -12.68 -3.03
C GLU A 52 -4.90 -12.59 -2.94
N TRP A 53 -4.32 -12.20 -1.80
CA TRP A 53 -2.87 -12.09 -1.65
C TRP A 53 -2.21 -13.48 -1.59
N ASP A 54 -1.18 -13.69 -2.42
CA ASP A 54 -0.39 -14.92 -2.37
C ASP A 54 0.75 -14.79 -1.34
N SER A 55 0.46 -15.16 -0.08
CA SER A 55 1.44 -15.09 1.02
C SER A 55 2.67 -15.96 0.77
N THR A 56 2.52 -17.08 0.07
CA THR A 56 3.62 -18.00 -0.23
C THR A 56 4.63 -17.37 -1.19
N LYS A 57 4.15 -16.63 -2.21
CA LYS A 57 5.02 -16.01 -3.22
C LYS A 57 5.50 -14.62 -2.88
N ASN A 58 4.80 -13.90 -2.00
CA ASN A 58 5.20 -12.56 -1.58
C ASN A 58 6.16 -12.56 -0.38
N GLY A 59 6.42 -13.73 0.21
CA GLY A 59 7.37 -13.89 1.32
C GLY A 59 6.92 -13.07 2.54
N GLU A 60 7.82 -12.24 3.05
CA GLU A 60 7.55 -11.39 4.22
C GLU A 60 6.59 -10.22 3.93
N LEU A 61 6.31 -9.91 2.66
CA LEU A 61 5.43 -8.80 2.32
C LEU A 61 3.97 -9.18 2.54
N THR A 62 3.27 -8.41 3.36
CA THR A 62 1.85 -8.62 3.66
C THR A 62 0.97 -7.51 3.08
N PRO A 63 -0.36 -7.74 2.99
CA PRO A 63 -1.31 -6.66 2.69
C PRO A 63 -1.29 -5.49 3.68
N TYR A 64 -0.66 -5.63 4.86
CA TYR A 64 -0.48 -4.54 5.81
C TYR A 64 0.72 -3.63 5.48
N ASP A 65 1.63 -4.09 4.61
CA ASP A 65 2.87 -3.39 4.27
C ASP A 65 2.75 -2.56 2.99
N VAL A 66 1.60 -2.58 2.33
CA VAL A 66 1.35 -1.87 1.07
C VAL A 66 0.10 -1.01 1.15
N ILE A 67 0.17 0.16 0.52
CA ILE A 67 -0.98 1.03 0.28
C ILE A 67 -1.70 0.63 -1.02
N GLN A 68 -3.01 0.91 -1.10
CA GLN A 68 -3.85 0.51 -2.24
C GLN A 68 -3.37 1.06 -3.60
N ASN A 69 -2.68 2.20 -3.64
CA ASN A 69 -2.16 2.84 -4.85
C ASN A 69 -0.68 2.51 -5.11
N SER A 70 -0.13 1.52 -4.40
CA SER A 70 1.27 1.13 -4.54
C SER A 70 1.59 0.61 -5.94
N SER A 71 2.76 0.98 -6.45
CA SER A 71 3.33 0.43 -7.69
C SER A 71 4.02 -0.92 -7.49
N GLU A 72 4.10 -1.41 -6.25
CA GLU A 72 4.69 -2.71 -5.92
C GLU A 72 4.01 -3.82 -6.70
N ARG A 73 4.83 -4.70 -7.28
CA ARG A 73 4.35 -5.80 -8.11
C ARG A 73 4.39 -7.07 -7.28
N VAL A 74 3.20 -7.57 -6.96
CA VAL A 74 3.01 -8.69 -6.03
C VAL A 74 2.22 -9.80 -6.71
N TRP A 75 2.29 -10.98 -6.11
CA TRP A 75 1.55 -12.15 -6.55
C TRP A 75 0.16 -12.18 -5.91
N TRP A 76 -0.82 -12.51 -6.75
CA TRP A 76 -2.21 -12.68 -6.39
C TRP A 76 -2.64 -14.09 -6.72
N LYS A 77 -3.55 -14.62 -5.93
CA LYS A 77 -4.18 -15.92 -6.10
C LYS A 77 -5.68 -15.77 -5.92
N CYS A 78 -6.43 -16.05 -6.98
CA CYS A 78 -7.90 -15.98 -6.89
C CYS A 78 -8.46 -17.26 -6.26
N ILE A 79 -9.74 -17.23 -5.91
CA ILE A 79 -10.46 -18.38 -5.33
C ILE A 79 -10.41 -19.65 -6.20
N LYS A 80 -10.22 -19.52 -7.52
CA LYS A 80 -10.07 -20.66 -8.44
C LYS A 80 -8.63 -21.23 -8.46
N GLY A 81 -7.72 -20.69 -7.67
CA GLY A 81 -6.34 -21.10 -7.59
C GLY A 81 -5.43 -20.55 -8.69
N HIS A 82 -5.91 -19.67 -9.57
CA HIS A 82 -5.05 -19.04 -10.57
C HIS A 82 -4.13 -18.02 -9.90
N GLU A 83 -2.85 -18.07 -10.25
CA GLU A 83 -1.83 -17.19 -9.70
C GLU A 83 -1.34 -16.21 -10.77
N TRP A 84 -1.23 -14.92 -10.45
CA TRP A 84 -0.67 -13.94 -11.38
C TRP A 84 0.02 -12.80 -10.64
N ALA A 85 1.03 -12.22 -11.27
CA ALA A 85 1.70 -11.03 -10.76
C ALA A 85 1.13 -9.76 -11.42
N THR A 86 0.75 -8.77 -10.61
CA THR A 86 0.38 -7.42 -11.08
C THR A 86 0.68 -6.37 -10.00
N LYS A 87 0.68 -5.10 -10.40
CA LYS A 87 0.88 -4.00 -9.46
C LYS A 87 -0.33 -3.83 -8.55
N VAL A 88 -0.12 -3.51 -7.26
CA VAL A 88 -1.21 -3.34 -6.27
C VAL A 88 -2.26 -2.34 -6.76
N TYR A 89 -1.85 -1.16 -7.24
CA TYR A 89 -2.80 -0.18 -7.75
C TYR A 89 -3.64 -0.69 -8.92
N ARG A 90 -3.12 -1.59 -9.76
CA ARG A 90 -3.92 -2.15 -10.86
C ARG A 90 -5.00 -3.06 -10.29
N ARG A 91 -4.65 -3.92 -9.33
CA ARG A 91 -5.60 -4.83 -8.70
C ARG A 91 -6.73 -4.06 -8.00
N THR A 92 -6.39 -3.00 -7.28
CA THR A 92 -7.36 -2.16 -6.53
C THR A 92 -8.25 -1.29 -7.43
N GLN A 93 -7.79 -0.93 -8.62
CA GLN A 93 -8.59 -0.19 -9.62
C GLN A 93 -9.49 -1.09 -10.48
N GLY A 94 -9.75 -2.33 -10.06
CA GLY A 94 -10.74 -3.22 -10.69
C GLY A 94 -10.18 -4.18 -11.75
N THR A 95 -8.86 -4.34 -11.89
CA THR A 95 -8.34 -5.48 -12.66
C THR A 95 -8.41 -6.75 -11.82
N GLY A 96 -9.29 -7.67 -12.19
CA GLY A 96 -9.40 -8.99 -11.57
C GLY A 96 -8.43 -10.03 -12.16
N CYS A 97 -8.64 -11.28 -11.78
CA CYS A 97 -7.86 -12.41 -12.28
C CYS A 97 -7.90 -12.51 -13.82
N PRO A 98 -6.74 -12.46 -14.51
CA PRO A 98 -6.71 -12.46 -15.97
C PRO A 98 -7.17 -13.79 -16.59
N TYR A 99 -7.01 -14.90 -15.87
CA TYR A 99 -7.48 -16.22 -16.27
C TYR A 99 -9.01 -16.30 -16.20
N CYS A 100 -9.61 -15.82 -15.10
CA CYS A 100 -11.07 -15.76 -14.96
C CYS A 100 -11.71 -14.85 -16.01
N SER A 101 -11.04 -13.75 -16.38
CA SER A 101 -11.52 -12.83 -17.41
C SER A 101 -11.15 -13.23 -18.85
N LYS A 102 -10.59 -14.43 -19.08
CA LYS A 102 -10.13 -14.92 -20.40
C LYS A 102 -9.14 -13.98 -21.13
N ARG A 103 -8.39 -13.17 -20.39
CA ARG A 103 -7.34 -12.27 -20.90
C ARG A 103 -5.99 -12.98 -21.01
N LYS A 104 -5.82 -14.06 -20.26
CA LYS A 104 -4.76 -15.04 -20.41
C LYS A 104 -5.38 -16.40 -20.71
N ILE A 105 -4.76 -17.12 -21.63
CA ILE A 105 -5.09 -18.50 -22.01
C ILE A 105 -4.10 -19.41 -21.28
#